data_AF-A0A966Q2H7-F1
#
_entry.id   AF-A0A966Q2H7-F1
#
_cell.length_a   1.000
_cell.length_b   1.000
_cell.length_c   1.000
_cell.angle_alpha   90.00
_cell.angle_beta   90.00
_cell.angle_gamma   90.00
#
_symmetry.space_group_name_H-M   'P 1'
#
loop_
_entity.id
_entity.type
_entity.pdbx_description
1 polymer ?
#
loop_
_entity_poly.entity_id
_entity_poly.type
_entity_poly.pdbx_seq_one_letter_code
_entity_poly.pdbx_strand_id
1 'polypeptide(L)'
;MLKNAKAHAKAKAERNYLEEYRKSLKAMLMKQCLETSIGAQEREAYAHPEYRALLDGIKVAMEEEEKLRWDLIAAQAAIDIWRTEQSNLRAEGKVTI
;
A
#
# COMPACT_ATOMS: atom_id res chain seq x y z
N MET A 1 4.52 -9.59 17.66
CA MET A 1 3.46 -9.67 16.63
C MET A 1 3.07 -8.33 16.00
N LEU A 2 3.16 -7.20 16.71
CA LEU A 2 2.71 -5.89 16.19
C LEU A 2 3.77 -5.06 15.43
N LYS A 3 4.90 -5.66 15.04
CA LYS A 3 6.03 -4.90 14.46
C LYS A 3 5.65 -4.19 13.15
N ASN A 4 4.81 -4.83 12.33
CA ASN A 4 4.48 -4.32 10.99
C ASN A 4 3.18 -3.51 10.96
N ALA A 5 2.36 -3.52 12.03
CA ALA A 5 1.07 -2.82 12.03
C ALA A 5 1.23 -1.30 11.87
N LYS A 6 2.17 -0.70 12.61
CA LYS A 6 2.47 0.74 12.51
C LYS A 6 3.07 1.10 11.15
N ALA A 7 3.96 0.25 10.62
CA ALA A 7 4.56 0.45 9.30
C ALA A 7 3.51 0.38 8.19
N HIS A 8 2.63 -0.63 8.23
CA HIS A 8 1.54 -0.80 7.27
C HIS A 8 0.59 0.41 7.28
N ALA A 9 0.19 0.87 8.47
CA ALA A 9 -0.65 2.05 8.61
C ALA A 9 0.01 3.30 7.98
N LYS A 10 1.32 3.47 8.16
CA LYS A 10 2.07 4.57 7.54
C LYS A 10 2.10 4.44 6.01
N ALA A 11 2.48 3.28 5.48
CA ALA A 11 2.55 3.04 4.04
C ALA A 11 1.20 3.27 3.35
N LYS A 12 0.11 2.79 3.98
CA LYS A 12 -1.26 3.02 3.50
C LYS A 12 -1.65 4.49 3.49
N ALA A 13 -1.34 5.22 4.55
CA ALA A 13 -1.61 6.66 4.62
C ALA A 13 -0.83 7.42 3.52
N GLU A 14 0.42 7.04 3.29
CA GLU A 14 1.29 7.62 2.27
C GLU A 14 0.76 7.35 0.85
N ARG A 15 0.40 6.10 0.52
CA ARG A 15 -0.23 5.78 -0.77
C ARG A 15 -1.49 6.62 -1.00
N ASN A 16 -2.40 6.62 -0.02
CA ASN A 16 -3.65 7.39 -0.12
C ASN A 16 -3.39 8.89 -0.32
N TYR A 17 -2.41 9.45 0.40
CA TYR A 17 -2.05 10.86 0.26
C TYR A 17 -1.53 11.15 -1.16
N LEU A 18 -0.62 10.33 -1.69
CA LEU A 18 -0.05 10.53 -3.02
C LEU A 18 -1.11 10.40 -4.12
N GLU A 19 -2.06 9.45 -3.98
CA GLU A 19 -3.17 9.28 -4.92
C GLU A 19 -4.11 10.49 -4.99
N GLU A 20 -4.38 11.11 -3.84
CA GLU A 20 -5.18 12.34 -3.77
C GLU A 20 -4.39 13.55 -4.25
N TYR A 21 -3.12 13.68 -3.83
CA TYR A 21 -2.22 14.74 -4.27
C TYR A 21 -2.03 14.76 -5.79
N ARG A 22 -2.10 13.61 -6.46
CA ARG A 22 -2.04 13.50 -7.93
C ARG A 22 -3.03 14.41 -8.65
N LYS A 23 -4.24 14.59 -8.09
CA LYS A 23 -5.25 15.49 -8.67
C LYS A 23 -4.80 16.95 -8.53
N SER A 24 -4.29 17.33 -7.36
CA SER A 24 -3.73 18.65 -7.10
C SER A 24 -2.52 18.95 -7.98
N LEU A 25 -1.58 18.00 -8.11
CA LEU A 25 -0.40 18.15 -8.96
C LEU A 25 -0.80 18.34 -10.42
N LYS A 26 -1.74 17.54 -10.94
CA LYS A 26 -2.27 17.75 -12.30
C LYS A 26 -2.79 19.17 -12.47
N ALA A 27 -3.61 19.65 -11.55
CA ALA A 27 -4.18 21.00 -11.63
C ALA A 27 -3.10 22.09 -11.57
N MET A 28 -2.08 21.93 -10.73
CA MET A 28 -0.93 22.85 -10.66
C MET A 28 -0.15 22.89 -11.97
N LEU A 29 0.12 21.73 -12.57
CA LEU A 29 0.82 21.62 -13.85
C LEU A 29 0.00 22.20 -15.00
N MET A 30 -1.32 21.95 -15.03
CA MET A 30 -2.23 22.58 -15.99
C MET A 30 -2.21 24.11 -15.88
N LYS A 31 -2.19 24.64 -14.65
CA LYS A 31 -2.10 26.09 -14.40
C LYS A 31 -0.77 26.71 -14.88
N GLN A 32 0.31 25.95 -14.86
CA GLN A 32 1.63 26.39 -15.34
C GLN A 32 1.77 26.30 -16.85
N CYS A 33 0.94 25.49 -17.52
CA CYS A 33 0.98 25.30 -18.96
C CYS A 33 0.53 26.57 -19.71
N LEU A 34 1.26 26.93 -20.77
CA LEU A 34 0.96 28.11 -21.60
C LEU A 34 -0.14 27.87 -22.64
N GLU A 35 -0.55 26.60 -22.81
CA GLU A 35 -1.61 26.21 -23.72
C GLU A 35 -2.97 26.79 -23.28
N THR A 36 -3.81 27.14 -24.24
CA THR A 36 -5.13 27.74 -23.96
C THR A 36 -6.24 26.72 -23.89
N SER A 37 -6.12 25.62 -24.64
CA SER A 37 -7.12 24.56 -24.61
C SER A 37 -6.90 23.64 -23.41
N ILE A 38 -7.99 23.31 -22.71
CA ILE A 38 -7.96 22.42 -21.55
C ILE A 38 -7.33 21.07 -21.92
N GLY A 39 -7.67 20.52 -23.10
CA GLY A 39 -7.12 19.24 -23.56
C GLY A 39 -5.61 19.27 -23.78
N ALA A 40 -5.05 20.37 -24.30
CA ALA A 40 -3.61 20.52 -24.43
C ALA A 40 -2.93 20.67 -23.06
N GLN A 41 -3.51 21.45 -22.13
CA GLN A 41 -3.00 21.57 -20.75
C GLN A 41 -2.98 20.21 -20.03
N GLU A 42 -4.03 19.40 -20.18
CA GLU A 42 -4.09 18.07 -19.58
C GLU A 42 -3.03 17.13 -20.14
N ARG A 43 -2.84 17.12 -21.46
CA ARG A 43 -1.80 16.31 -22.11
C ARG A 43 -0.41 16.66 -21.55
N GLU A 44 -0.09 17.95 -21.47
CA GLU A 44 1.19 18.40 -20.94
C GLU A 44 1.35 18.05 -19.46
N ALA A 45 0.31 18.21 -18.65
CA ALA A 45 0.34 17.85 -17.23
C ALA A 45 0.60 16.35 -17.03
N TYR A 46 -0.06 15.47 -17.80
CA TYR A 46 0.18 14.02 -17.72
C TYR A 46 1.57 13.63 -18.24
N ALA A 47 2.09 14.35 -19.23
CA ALA A 47 3.43 14.13 -19.77
C ALA A 47 4.54 14.78 -18.92
N HIS A 48 4.21 15.54 -17.88
CA HIS A 48 5.20 16.25 -17.08
C HIS A 48 6.07 15.27 -16.25
N PRO A 49 7.39 15.50 -16.16
CA PRO A 49 8.29 14.65 -15.36
C PRO A 49 7.85 14.50 -13.90
N GLU A 50 7.37 15.57 -13.27
CA GLU A 50 6.89 15.50 -11.87
C GLU A 50 5.65 14.62 -11.72
N TYR A 51 4.76 14.61 -12.72
CA TYR A 51 3.59 13.73 -12.70
C TYR A 51 4.02 12.26 -12.76
N ARG A 52 4.99 11.94 -13.62
CA ARG A 52 5.59 10.59 -13.69
C ARG A 52 6.29 10.21 -12.38
N ALA A 53 7.08 11.11 -11.80
CA ALA A 53 7.75 10.87 -10.53
C ALA A 53 6.75 10.60 -9.39
N LEU A 54 5.61 11.30 -9.39
CA LEU A 54 4.54 11.02 -8.44
C LEU A 54 3.93 9.62 -8.64
N LEU A 55 3.72 9.18 -9.89
CA LEU A 55 3.23 7.83 -10.18
C LEU A 55 4.22 6.76 -9.70
N ASP A 56 5.52 6.97 -9.87
CA ASP A 56 6.54 6.07 -9.33
C ASP A 56 6.51 6.05 -7.80
N GLY A 57 6.31 7.21 -7.15
CA GLY A 57 6.12 7.29 -5.70
C GLY A 57 4.89 6.50 -5.23
N ILE A 58 3.76 6.59 -5.93
CA ILE A 58 2.54 5.81 -5.64
C ILE A 58 2.83 4.31 -5.77
N LYS A 59 3.54 3.91 -6.83
CA LYS A 59 3.91 2.51 -7.06
C LYS A 59 4.74 1.97 -5.89
N VAL A 60 5.78 2.68 -5.47
CA VAL A 60 6.64 2.28 -4.35
C VAL A 60 5.84 2.20 -3.04
N ALA A 61 5.00 3.19 -2.74
CA ALA A 61 4.16 3.17 -1.55
C ALA A 61 3.18 2.00 -1.54
N MET A 62 2.63 1.64 -2.71
CA MET A 62 1.72 0.50 -2.86
C MET A 62 2.44 -0.84 -2.67
N GLU A 63 3.63 -1.00 -3.24
CA GLU A 63 4.44 -2.22 -3.06
C GLU A 63 4.78 -2.46 -1.58
N GLU A 64 5.15 -1.40 -0.85
CA GLU A 64 5.47 -1.51 0.58
C GLU A 64 4.22 -1.74 1.44
N GLU A 65 3.09 -1.07 1.16
CA GLU A 65 1.81 -1.35 1.83
C GLU A 65 1.44 -2.83 1.66
N GLU A 66 1.49 -3.33 0.43
CA GLU A 66 1.06 -4.69 0.10
C GLU A 66 1.95 -5.74 0.76
N LYS A 67 3.27 -5.54 0.74
CA LYS A 67 4.22 -6.40 1.47
C LYS A 67 3.89 -6.46 2.96
N LEU A 68 3.74 -5.31 3.59
CA LEU A 68 3.45 -5.23 5.03
C LEU A 68 2.09 -5.87 5.37
N ARG A 69 1.12 -5.78 4.46
CA ARG A 69 -0.20 -6.43 4.58
C ARG A 69 -0.05 -7.95 4.59
N TRP A 70 0.74 -8.51 3.66
CA TRP A 70 1.00 -9.94 3.59
C TRP A 70 1.79 -10.47 4.79
N ASP A 71 2.76 -9.70 5.29
CA ASP A 71 3.47 -10.07 6.52
C ASP A 71 2.53 -10.19 7.72
N LEU A 72 1.55 -9.27 7.85
CA LEU A 72 0.54 -9.33 8.90
C LEU A 72 -0.37 -10.57 8.75
N ILE A 73 -0.77 -10.89 7.52
CA ILE A 73 -1.58 -12.08 7.22
C ILE A 73 -0.81 -13.36 7.53
N ALA A 74 0.46 -13.44 7.12
CA ALA A 74 1.33 -14.58 7.40
C ALA A 74 1.54 -14.76 8.91
N ALA A 75 1.72 -13.67 9.65
CA ALA A 75 1.82 -13.72 11.11
C ALA A 75 0.54 -14.25 11.75
N GLN A 76 -0.64 -13.84 11.27
CA GLN A 76 -1.93 -14.36 11.75
C GLN A 76 -2.07 -15.85 11.44
N ALA A 77 -1.77 -16.27 10.20
CA ALA A 77 -1.84 -17.68 9.80
C ALA A 77 -0.90 -18.57 10.63
N ALA A 78 0.30 -18.09 10.96
CA ALA A 78 1.24 -18.81 11.82
C ALA A 78 0.69 -19.03 13.25
N ILE A 79 -0.04 -18.07 13.81
CA ILE A 79 -0.74 -18.26 15.10
C ILE A 79 -1.77 -19.37 14.97
N ASP A 80 -2.56 -19.36 13.89
CA ASP A 80 -3.67 -20.30 13.72
C ASP A 80 -3.15 -21.73 13.49
N ILE A 81 -2.04 -21.89 12.77
CA ILE A 81 -1.31 -23.17 12.67
C ILE A 81 -0.87 -23.64 14.05
N TRP A 82 -0.16 -22.80 14.82
CA TRP A 82 0.30 -23.16 16.16
C TRP A 82 -0.86 -23.54 17.08
N ARG A 83 -1.98 -22.80 17.06
CA ARG A 83 -3.19 -23.14 17.84
C ARG A 83 -3.75 -24.50 17.47
N THR A 84 -3.71 -24.85 16.18
CA THR A 84 -4.16 -26.14 15.66
C THR A 84 -3.24 -27.27 16.11
N GLU A 85 -1.92 -27.10 15.96
CA GLU A 85 -0.92 -28.07 16.42
C GLU A 85 -1.03 -28.34 17.93
N GLN A 86 -1.15 -27.29 18.74
CA GLN A 86 -1.35 -27.44 20.19
C GLN A 86 -2.67 -28.13 20.54
N SER A 87 -3.71 -27.96 19.72
CA SER A 87 -4.98 -28.69 19.90
C SER A 87 -4.83 -30.17 19.59
N ASN A 88 -4.14 -30.51 18.49
CA ASN A 88 -3.88 -31.89 18.09
C ASN A 88 -3.03 -32.63 19.13
N LEU A 89 -1.93 -32.01 19.60
CA LEU A 89 -1.07 -32.58 20.64
C LEU A 89 -1.84 -32.88 21.95
N ARG A 90 -2.79 -32.00 22.33
CA ARG A 90 -3.66 -32.25 23.49
C ARG A 90 -4.66 -33.38 23.27
N ALA A 91 -5.16 -33.54 22.05
CA ALA A 91 -6.02 -34.66 21.69
C ALA A 91 -5.24 -35.99 21.73
N GLU A 92 -4.04 -36.01 21.15
CA GLU A 92 -3.16 -37.19 21.15
C GLU A 92 -2.75 -37.62 22.57
N GLY A 93 -2.35 -36.67 23.42
CA GLY A 93 -2.00 -36.95 24.82
C GLY A 93 -3.18 -37.41 25.70
N LYS A 94 -4.43 -37.19 25.28
CA LYS A 94 -5.62 -37.76 25.92
C LYS A 94 -5.95 -39.18 25.45
N VAL A 95 -5.39 -39.63 24.33
CA VAL A 95 -5.59 -40.97 23.76
C VAL A 95 -4.58 -41.99 24.31
N THR A 96 -3.59 -41.55 25.11
CA THR A 96 -2.56 -42.43 25.70
C THR A 96 -2.87 -42.93 27.12
N ILE A 97 -4.15 -43.16 27.48
CA ILE A 97 -4.55 -43.79 28.75
C ILE A 97 -5.35 -45.06 28.48
#